data_AF-A0AA39ITX5-F1
#
_entry.id   AF-A0AA39ITX5-F1
#
_cell.length_a   1.000
_cell.length_b   1.000
_cell.length_c   1.000
_cell.angle_alpha   90.00
_cell.angle_beta   90.00
_cell.angle_gamma   90.00
#
_symmetry.space_group_name_H-M   'P 1'
#
loop_
_entity.id
_entity.type
_entity.pdbx_description
1 polymer ?
#
loop_
_entity_poly.entity_id
_entity_poly.type
_entity_poly.pdbx_seq_one_letter_code
_entity_poly.pdbx_strand_id
1 'polypeptide(L)'
;MSMQDSGGTNNANFATPPEYTLTTPNRDGALQNDIIVHEFTHGITNRLTGGGTGRCLQTTEAGGMGEVFNNHPGIRTHLYSTDASINYLRYSSIKQLHEVHDIGEVWANMLHNAYAALVEVHGFSSTAMDDPSGTEGNIVWLHLFIDALFLQPCNLTFPNARDPWIQVDQNRYDGANVCTLWNAFASRGLGMNATNYVDDTSVSSGC
;
A
#
# COMPACT_ATOMS: atom_id res chain seq x y z
N MET A 1 -22.02 5.65 7.92
CA MET A 1 -20.94 6.64 7.80
C MET A 1 -21.36 7.82 8.65
N SER A 2 -20.74 7.99 9.82
CA SER A 2 -21.00 9.15 10.68
C SER A 2 -20.10 10.30 10.24
N MET A 3 -20.61 11.53 10.30
CA MET A 3 -19.91 12.75 9.91
C MET A 3 -19.82 13.64 11.14
N GLN A 4 -18.67 14.28 11.37
CA GLN A 4 -18.45 15.18 12.52
C GLN A 4 -18.78 14.54 13.89
N ASP A 5 -18.53 13.23 14.04
CA ASP A 5 -18.83 12.50 15.27
C ASP A 5 -17.93 12.98 16.44
N SER A 6 -18.49 13.14 17.64
CA SER A 6 -17.79 13.78 18.77
C SER A 6 -16.76 12.89 19.49
N GLY A 7 -16.47 11.67 18.99
CA GLY A 7 -15.57 10.70 19.62
C GLY A 7 -14.07 11.02 19.55
N GLY A 8 -13.65 12.05 18.82
CA GLY A 8 -12.24 12.49 18.69
C GLY A 8 -12.10 13.79 17.87
N THR A 9 -10.87 14.26 17.58
CA THR A 9 -10.56 15.30 16.57
C THR A 9 -9.19 15.00 15.94
N ASN A 10 -8.93 15.47 14.72
CA ASN A 10 -7.67 15.23 13.99
C ASN A 10 -7.35 13.74 13.75
N ASN A 11 -8.36 12.88 13.66
CA ASN A 11 -8.21 11.46 13.41
C ASN A 11 -9.47 10.90 12.74
N ALA A 12 -9.35 9.76 12.06
CA ALA A 12 -10.47 8.97 11.57
C ALA A 12 -10.26 7.47 11.89
N ASN A 13 -11.31 6.68 11.78
CA ASN A 13 -11.23 5.21 11.89
C ASN A 13 -12.34 4.57 11.04
N PHE A 14 -12.23 3.26 10.76
CA PHE A 14 -13.30 2.44 10.15
C PHE A 14 -14.46 2.16 11.15
N ALA A 15 -14.88 3.21 11.86
CA ALA A 15 -16.11 3.47 12.60
C ALA A 15 -16.26 5.00 12.87
N THR A 16 -15.85 5.86 11.92
CA THR A 16 -15.97 7.34 11.81
C THR A 16 -16.12 8.21 13.09
N PRO A 17 -15.05 8.97 13.47
CA PRO A 17 -15.10 10.45 13.67
C PRO A 17 -13.86 11.22 13.02
N PRO A 18 -13.51 12.51 13.28
CA PRO A 18 -14.00 13.72 12.57
C PRO A 18 -12.98 14.89 12.30
N GLU A 19 -13.50 16.07 11.87
CA GLU A 19 -12.95 17.45 11.75
C GLU A 19 -11.46 17.73 12.11
N TYR A 20 -10.75 18.38 11.18
CA TYR A 20 -9.38 18.88 11.31
C TYR A 20 -9.34 20.31 11.88
N THR A 21 -8.83 20.44 13.11
CA THR A 21 -8.76 21.72 13.84
C THR A 21 -7.43 22.47 13.68
N LEU A 22 -6.56 22.00 12.79
CA LEU A 22 -5.22 22.57 12.54
C LEU A 22 -5.23 23.84 11.68
N THR A 23 -6.39 24.29 11.19
CA THR A 23 -6.54 25.52 10.39
C THR A 23 -7.69 26.36 10.90
N THR A 24 -7.74 27.65 10.51
CA THR A 24 -8.89 28.52 10.77
C THR A 24 -9.43 29.08 9.45
N PRO A 25 -10.68 28.76 9.06
CA PRO A 25 -11.60 27.84 9.74
C PRO A 25 -11.09 26.39 9.71
N ASN A 26 -11.66 25.55 10.59
CA ASN A 26 -11.39 24.11 10.61
C ASN A 26 -11.66 23.50 9.22
N ARG A 27 -10.91 22.46 8.86
CA ARG A 27 -11.15 21.68 7.64
C ARG A 27 -12.00 20.46 7.99
N ASP A 28 -12.99 20.16 7.17
CA ASP A 28 -13.81 18.96 7.32
C ASP A 28 -13.13 17.78 6.62
N GLY A 29 -12.81 16.72 7.38
CA GLY A 29 -12.15 15.52 6.86
C GLY A 29 -12.97 14.76 5.84
N ALA A 30 -14.28 14.93 5.83
CA ALA A 30 -15.14 14.33 4.82
C ALA A 30 -15.02 14.99 3.44
N LEU A 31 -14.37 16.15 3.35
CA LEU A 31 -14.03 16.79 2.08
C LEU A 31 -12.65 16.36 1.56
N GLN A 32 -11.98 15.46 2.26
CA GLN A 32 -10.66 14.95 1.91
C GLN A 32 -10.74 13.48 1.50
N ASN A 33 -10.71 13.25 0.18
CA ASN A 33 -10.89 11.92 -0.40
C ASN A 33 -9.84 10.90 0.06
N ASP A 34 -8.61 11.34 0.33
CA ASP A 34 -7.52 10.50 0.84
C ASP A 34 -7.87 9.85 2.19
N ILE A 35 -8.52 10.60 3.09
CA ILE A 35 -8.93 10.09 4.40
C ILE A 35 -10.06 9.08 4.25
N ILE A 36 -11.09 9.39 3.45
CA ILE A 36 -12.20 8.46 3.20
C ILE A 36 -11.69 7.15 2.57
N VAL A 37 -10.81 7.26 1.57
CA VAL A 37 -10.24 6.09 0.88
C VAL A 37 -9.33 5.30 1.81
N HIS A 38 -8.53 5.95 2.67
CA HIS A 38 -7.71 5.29 3.67
C HIS A 38 -8.55 4.44 4.63
N GLU A 39 -9.56 5.05 5.24
CA GLU A 39 -10.43 4.34 6.18
C GLU A 39 -11.19 3.20 5.51
N PHE A 40 -11.70 3.42 4.29
CA PHE A 40 -12.37 2.38 3.54
C PHE A 40 -11.44 1.22 3.19
N THR A 41 -10.17 1.52 2.88
CA THR A 41 -9.12 0.54 2.60
C THR A 41 -8.82 -0.35 3.81
N HIS A 42 -8.94 0.13 5.05
CA HIS A 42 -8.88 -0.76 6.23
C HIS A 42 -9.96 -1.85 6.18
N GLY A 43 -11.18 -1.48 5.81
CA GLY A 43 -12.30 -2.41 5.69
C GLY A 43 -12.09 -3.46 4.59
N ILE A 44 -11.53 -3.06 3.45
CA ILE A 44 -11.17 -3.97 2.35
C ILE A 44 -10.06 -4.91 2.79
N THR A 45 -8.92 -4.37 3.23
CA THR A 45 -7.72 -5.15 3.55
C THR A 45 -7.97 -6.14 4.70
N ASN A 46 -8.66 -5.73 5.77
CA ASN A 46 -9.01 -6.65 6.86
C ASN A 46 -9.94 -7.78 6.40
N ARG A 47 -10.88 -7.51 5.50
CA ARG A 47 -11.77 -8.55 4.96
C ARG A 47 -11.04 -9.50 4.04
N LEU A 48 -10.29 -8.99 3.06
CA LEU A 48 -9.73 -9.84 2.01
C LEU A 48 -8.54 -10.68 2.52
N THR A 49 -7.71 -10.12 3.39
CA THR A 49 -6.53 -10.79 3.93
C THR A 49 -6.88 -12.02 4.75
N GLY A 50 -6.22 -13.15 4.49
CA GLY A 50 -6.40 -14.39 5.26
C GLY A 50 -7.81 -14.99 5.14
N GLY A 51 -8.51 -14.72 4.05
CA GLY A 51 -9.72 -15.45 3.67
C GLY A 51 -11.01 -15.01 4.37
N GLY A 52 -11.23 -13.71 4.58
CA GLY A 52 -12.56 -13.21 4.99
C GLY A 52 -12.77 -13.02 6.49
N THR A 53 -11.76 -13.28 7.34
CA THR A 53 -11.97 -13.34 8.80
C THR A 53 -12.09 -11.97 9.47
N GLY A 54 -11.57 -10.90 8.85
CA GLY A 54 -11.53 -9.57 9.47
C GLY A 54 -10.51 -9.43 10.60
N ARG A 55 -9.64 -10.43 10.83
CA ARG A 55 -8.73 -10.50 12.01
C ARG A 55 -7.31 -10.89 11.65
N CYS A 56 -6.88 -10.56 10.43
CA CYS A 56 -5.61 -11.02 9.89
C CYS A 56 -4.53 -9.95 9.74
N LEU A 57 -4.78 -8.73 10.21
CA LEU A 57 -3.80 -7.63 10.29
C LEU A 57 -3.62 -7.20 11.75
N GLN A 58 -3.20 -8.11 12.63
CA GLN A 58 -3.20 -7.88 14.09
C GLN A 58 -1.79 -7.77 14.69
N THR A 59 -0.77 -8.29 14.00
CA THR A 59 0.64 -8.02 14.38
C THR A 59 1.03 -6.62 13.96
N THR A 60 2.05 -6.03 14.58
CA THR A 60 2.48 -4.66 14.27
C THR A 60 2.89 -4.49 12.80
N GLU A 61 3.62 -5.45 12.24
CA GLU A 61 4.02 -5.41 10.82
C GLU A 61 2.83 -5.58 9.87
N ALA A 62 1.92 -6.52 10.16
CA ALA A 62 0.73 -6.74 9.35
C ALA A 62 -0.27 -5.57 9.44
N GLY A 63 -0.48 -5.05 10.65
CA GLY A 63 -1.28 -3.85 10.90
C GLY A 63 -0.72 -2.65 10.14
N GLY A 64 0.60 -2.48 10.15
CA GLY A 64 1.24 -1.39 9.40
C GLY A 64 1.00 -1.44 7.90
N MET A 65 0.99 -2.62 7.28
CA MET A 65 0.61 -2.75 5.86
C MET A 65 -0.85 -2.37 5.56
N GLY A 66 -1.70 -2.26 6.60
CA GLY A 66 -3.05 -1.70 6.51
C GLY A 66 -3.11 -0.17 6.51
N GLU A 67 -2.04 0.54 6.90
CA GLU A 67 -2.02 1.98 7.21
C GLU A 67 -1.53 2.88 6.04
N VAL A 68 -2.00 2.65 4.82
CA VAL A 68 -1.53 3.36 3.62
C VAL A 68 -2.23 4.72 3.45
N PHE A 69 -1.50 5.85 3.44
CA PHE A 69 -2.07 7.21 3.38
C PHE A 69 -1.27 8.18 2.50
N ASN A 70 -1.86 8.80 1.48
CA ASN A 70 -1.15 9.71 0.55
C ASN A 70 -1.72 11.14 0.56
N ASN A 71 -0.90 12.17 0.85
CA ASN A 71 -1.28 13.59 0.71
C ASN A 71 -0.05 14.52 0.47
N HIS A 72 -0.23 15.60 -0.29
CA HIS A 72 0.81 16.48 -0.82
C HIS A 72 1.24 17.64 0.13
N PRO A 73 0.90 17.58 1.42
CA PRO A 73 1.86 17.93 2.48
C PRO A 73 1.76 17.00 3.71
N GLY A 74 1.37 15.72 3.50
CA GLY A 74 0.65 14.86 4.44
C GLY A 74 1.22 14.61 5.85
N ILE A 75 0.56 13.72 6.59
CA ILE A 75 0.92 13.36 7.98
C ILE A 75 2.07 12.35 8.09
N ARG A 76 2.57 11.87 6.94
CA ARG A 76 3.67 10.90 6.85
C ARG A 76 5.01 11.63 6.88
N THR A 77 6.06 10.93 7.28
CA THR A 77 7.40 11.52 7.48
C THR A 77 8.07 11.90 6.17
N HIS A 78 7.74 11.20 5.08
CA HIS A 78 8.22 11.45 3.72
C HIS A 78 7.05 11.45 2.74
N LEU A 79 7.24 12.14 1.62
CA LEU A 79 6.36 12.00 0.46
C LEU A 79 6.55 10.61 -0.14
N TYR A 80 5.47 9.98 -0.63
CA TYR A 80 5.62 8.82 -1.50
C TYR A 80 6.31 9.25 -2.79
N SER A 81 7.39 8.56 -3.13
CA SER A 81 8.24 8.94 -4.26
C SER A 81 9.04 7.76 -4.78
N THR A 82 9.24 7.73 -6.09
CA THR A 82 10.23 6.86 -6.74
C THR A 82 11.66 7.39 -6.58
N ASP A 83 11.84 8.65 -6.20
CA ASP A 83 13.15 9.23 -5.91
C ASP A 83 13.61 8.85 -4.51
N ALA A 84 14.69 8.08 -4.43
CA ALA A 84 15.27 7.63 -3.15
C ALA A 84 15.87 8.77 -2.31
N SER A 85 16.12 9.94 -2.89
CA SER A 85 16.55 11.14 -2.15
C SER A 85 15.39 11.84 -1.45
N ILE A 86 14.15 11.68 -1.95
CA ILE A 86 12.93 12.22 -1.35
C ILE A 86 12.36 11.25 -0.32
N ASN A 87 12.33 9.96 -0.65
CA ASN A 87 11.91 8.91 0.27
C ASN A 87 12.94 7.80 0.28
N TYR A 88 13.73 7.74 1.35
CA TYR A 88 14.81 6.77 1.51
C TYR A 88 14.40 5.52 2.30
N LEU A 89 13.12 5.37 2.67
CA LEU A 89 12.65 4.23 3.45
C LEU A 89 12.80 2.92 2.67
N ARG A 90 13.24 1.87 3.36
CA ARG A 90 13.52 0.53 2.83
C ARG A 90 12.97 -0.54 3.77
N TYR A 91 12.99 -1.80 3.35
CA TYR A 91 12.59 -2.93 4.19
C TYR A 91 13.34 -2.96 5.53
N SER A 92 14.63 -2.64 5.52
CA SER A 92 15.46 -2.55 6.74
C SER A 92 15.04 -1.46 7.72
N SER A 93 14.36 -0.40 7.26
CA SER A 93 13.88 0.70 8.10
C SER A 93 12.90 0.19 9.16
N ILE A 94 12.09 -0.82 8.84
CA ILE A 94 11.05 -1.40 9.70
C ILE A 94 11.62 -1.89 11.04
N LYS A 95 12.89 -2.32 11.07
CA LYS A 95 13.55 -2.82 12.28
C LYS A 95 13.55 -1.82 13.44
N GLN A 96 13.45 -0.52 13.15
CA GLN A 96 13.44 0.56 14.14
C GLN A 96 12.04 1.17 14.36
N LEU A 97 11.02 0.66 13.67
CA LEU A 97 9.67 1.20 13.73
C LEU A 97 8.79 0.32 14.63
N HIS A 98 7.94 0.97 15.41
CA HIS A 98 7.07 0.30 16.38
C HIS A 98 5.61 0.75 16.29
N GLU A 99 5.33 1.72 15.42
CA GLU A 99 4.03 2.32 15.19
C GLU A 99 3.54 1.89 13.79
N VAL A 100 2.25 1.57 13.67
CA VAL A 100 1.71 0.93 12.47
C VAL A 100 1.70 1.87 11.27
N HIS A 101 1.44 3.16 11.47
CA HIS A 101 1.46 4.13 10.38
C HIS A 101 2.86 4.39 9.85
N ASP A 102 3.88 4.42 10.73
CA ASP A 102 5.28 4.52 10.31
C ASP A 102 5.70 3.30 9.45
N ILE A 103 5.30 2.10 9.86
CA ILE A 103 5.54 0.87 9.07
C ILE A 103 4.74 0.91 7.76
N GLY A 104 3.50 1.38 7.81
CA GLY A 104 2.64 1.55 6.64
C GLY A 104 3.17 2.52 5.63
N GLU A 105 3.90 3.55 6.06
CA GLU A 105 4.61 4.46 5.15
C GLU A 105 5.64 3.72 4.30
N VAL A 106 6.39 2.79 4.88
CA VAL A 106 7.36 1.96 4.15
C VAL A 106 6.65 1.12 3.08
N TRP A 107 5.57 0.43 3.47
CA TRP A 107 4.82 -0.43 2.56
C TRP A 107 4.16 0.36 1.42
N ALA A 108 3.50 1.46 1.76
CA ALA A 108 2.87 2.34 0.80
C ALA A 108 3.86 2.91 -0.22
N ASN A 109 5.08 3.27 0.22
CA ASN A 109 6.11 3.72 -0.71
C ASN A 109 6.58 2.60 -1.64
N MET A 110 6.70 1.35 -1.15
CA MET A 110 6.99 0.19 -2.01
C MET A 110 5.89 -0.02 -3.05
N LEU A 111 4.62 0.03 -2.64
CA LEU A 111 3.47 -0.07 -3.54
C LEU A 111 3.41 1.07 -4.55
N HIS A 112 3.79 2.29 -4.15
CA HIS A 112 3.92 3.44 -5.04
C HIS A 112 4.99 3.23 -6.10
N ASN A 113 6.13 2.63 -5.74
CA ASN A 113 7.19 2.29 -6.70
C ASN A 113 6.71 1.19 -7.68
N ALA A 114 5.94 0.20 -7.21
CA ALA A 114 5.32 -0.81 -8.08
C ALA A 114 4.27 -0.19 -9.04
N TYR A 115 3.44 0.74 -8.55
CA TYR A 115 2.48 1.49 -9.36
C TYR A 115 3.18 2.29 -10.45
N ALA A 116 4.19 3.09 -10.08
CA ALA A 116 4.93 3.91 -11.01
C ALA A 116 5.62 3.07 -12.09
N ALA A 117 6.24 1.94 -11.72
CA ALA A 117 6.90 1.04 -12.66
C ALA A 117 5.91 0.40 -13.66
N LEU A 118 4.72 -0.02 -13.19
CA LEU A 118 3.69 -0.56 -14.08
C LEU A 118 3.13 0.52 -15.02
N VAL A 119 2.90 1.73 -14.53
CA VAL A 119 2.45 2.87 -15.36
C VAL A 119 3.52 3.28 -16.38
N GLU A 120 4.80 3.20 -16.02
CA GLU A 120 5.90 3.46 -16.96
C GLU A 120 5.92 2.45 -18.11
N VAL A 121 5.68 1.17 -17.83
CA VAL A 121 5.68 0.10 -18.84
C VAL A 121 4.41 0.09 -19.69
N HIS A 122 3.24 0.28 -19.08
CA HIS A 122 1.93 0.07 -19.73
C HIS A 122 1.15 1.36 -20.01
N GLY A 123 1.67 2.52 -19.60
CA GLY A 123 0.96 3.79 -19.65
C GLY A 123 -0.09 3.96 -18.56
N PHE A 124 -0.73 5.13 -18.55
CA PHE A 124 -1.80 5.48 -17.62
C PHE A 124 -3.15 5.58 -18.35
N SER A 125 -4.16 4.89 -17.85
CA SER A 125 -5.55 5.05 -18.31
C SER A 125 -6.26 6.12 -17.51
N SER A 126 -6.79 7.13 -18.20
CA SER A 126 -7.64 8.16 -17.60
C SER A 126 -9.07 7.68 -17.31
N THR A 127 -9.46 6.50 -17.80
CA THR A 127 -10.81 5.93 -17.68
C THR A 127 -10.83 4.65 -16.83
N ALA A 128 -9.75 4.34 -16.13
CA ALA A 128 -9.62 3.13 -15.30
C ALA A 128 -10.72 2.95 -14.25
N MET A 129 -11.35 4.05 -13.82
CA MET A 129 -12.47 4.02 -12.86
C MET A 129 -13.80 3.58 -13.49
N ASP A 130 -13.93 3.73 -14.81
CA ASP A 130 -15.14 3.38 -15.56
C ASP A 130 -14.99 2.03 -16.28
N ASP A 131 -13.79 1.72 -16.75
CA ASP A 131 -13.47 0.50 -17.48
C ASP A 131 -12.24 -0.19 -16.89
N PRO A 132 -12.44 -1.29 -16.12
CA PRO A 132 -11.34 -2.06 -15.55
C PRO A 132 -10.78 -3.12 -16.51
N SER A 133 -11.25 -3.20 -17.77
CA SER A 133 -10.83 -4.24 -18.72
C SER A 133 -9.56 -3.89 -19.49
N GLY A 134 -9.06 -2.65 -19.33
CA GLY A 134 -7.82 -2.18 -19.94
C GLY A 134 -6.56 -2.91 -19.46
N THR A 135 -5.46 -2.62 -20.14
CA THR A 135 -4.13 -3.22 -19.87
C THR A 135 -3.12 -2.20 -19.38
N GLU A 136 -3.55 -0.95 -19.18
CA GLU A 136 -2.74 0.16 -18.69
C GLU A 136 -2.29 -0.07 -17.24
N GLY A 137 -1.17 0.53 -16.86
CA GLY A 137 -0.43 0.16 -15.65
C GLY A 137 -1.20 0.43 -14.36
N ASN A 138 -2.03 1.47 -14.31
CA ASN A 138 -2.89 1.75 -13.17
C ASN A 138 -4.06 0.76 -13.04
N ILE A 139 -4.53 0.17 -14.14
CA ILE A 139 -5.53 -0.91 -14.12
C ILE A 139 -4.87 -2.22 -13.69
N VAL A 140 -3.72 -2.56 -14.29
CA VAL A 140 -2.93 -3.74 -13.93
C VAL A 140 -2.57 -3.71 -12.44
N TRP A 141 -2.06 -2.59 -11.93
CA TRP A 141 -1.71 -2.44 -10.52
C TRP A 141 -2.91 -2.69 -9.60
N LEU A 142 -4.09 -2.17 -9.93
CA LEU A 142 -5.28 -2.34 -9.09
C LEU A 142 -5.76 -3.80 -9.07
N HIS A 143 -5.73 -4.49 -10.22
CA HIS A 143 -6.03 -5.94 -10.27
C HIS A 143 -5.05 -6.74 -9.42
N LEU A 144 -3.75 -6.49 -9.58
CA LEU A 144 -2.71 -7.17 -8.80
C LEU A 144 -2.87 -6.88 -7.29
N PHE A 145 -3.13 -5.63 -6.91
CA PHE A 145 -3.34 -5.26 -5.52
C PHE A 145 -4.51 -6.03 -4.90
N ILE A 146 -5.68 -6.00 -5.53
CA ILE A 146 -6.88 -6.67 -5.01
C ILE A 146 -6.68 -8.19 -4.96
N ASP A 147 -6.16 -8.79 -6.03
CA ASP A 147 -5.95 -10.24 -6.08
C ASP A 147 -4.91 -10.70 -5.05
N ALA A 148 -3.85 -9.92 -4.82
CA ALA A 148 -2.81 -10.25 -3.85
C ALA A 148 -3.38 -10.33 -2.42
N LEU A 149 -4.34 -9.47 -2.08
CA LEU A 149 -5.01 -9.51 -0.77
C LEU A 149 -5.73 -10.84 -0.52
N PHE A 150 -6.24 -11.51 -1.55
CA PHE A 150 -6.88 -12.82 -1.40
C PHE A 150 -5.89 -13.96 -1.18
N LEU A 151 -4.66 -13.84 -1.69
CA LEU A 151 -3.64 -14.89 -1.57
C LEU A 151 -2.74 -14.72 -0.35
N GLN A 152 -2.64 -13.52 0.22
CA GLN A 152 -1.72 -13.27 1.32
C GLN A 152 -2.17 -13.93 2.64
N PRO A 153 -1.21 -14.47 3.44
CA PRO A 153 -1.53 -15.19 4.66
C PRO A 153 -2.00 -14.26 5.79
N CYS A 154 -2.56 -14.85 6.83
CA CYS A 154 -2.94 -14.13 8.04
C CYS A 154 -1.69 -13.67 8.82
N ASN A 155 -1.69 -12.43 9.34
CA ASN A 155 -0.59 -11.81 10.08
C ASN A 155 0.75 -11.89 9.35
N LEU A 156 0.71 -11.51 8.07
CA LEU A 156 1.82 -11.53 7.14
C LEU A 156 2.99 -10.59 7.53
N THR A 157 4.17 -10.93 7.00
CA THR A 157 5.35 -10.06 6.94
C THR A 157 5.47 -9.43 5.55
N PHE A 158 6.32 -8.42 5.37
CA PHE A 158 6.53 -7.76 4.07
C PHE A 158 6.91 -8.74 2.94
N PRO A 159 7.89 -9.68 3.11
CA PRO A 159 8.15 -10.69 2.09
C PRO A 159 6.91 -11.52 1.76
N ASN A 160 6.11 -11.89 2.77
CA ASN A 160 4.87 -12.65 2.55
C ASN A 160 3.73 -11.80 1.94
N ALA A 161 3.82 -10.47 1.99
CA ALA A 161 2.92 -9.56 1.28
C ALA A 161 3.33 -9.40 -0.18
N ARG A 162 4.64 -9.35 -0.45
CA ARG A 162 5.22 -9.24 -1.79
C ARG A 162 4.97 -10.49 -2.63
N ASP A 163 5.21 -11.68 -2.08
CA ASP A 163 5.14 -12.92 -2.87
C ASP A 163 3.78 -13.13 -3.57
N PRO A 164 2.63 -12.84 -2.93
CA PRO A 164 1.32 -12.78 -3.59
C PRO A 164 1.27 -11.90 -4.83
N TRP A 165 1.93 -10.73 -4.88
CA TRP A 165 1.94 -9.88 -6.08
C TRP A 165 2.55 -10.60 -7.29
N ILE A 166 3.64 -11.33 -7.06
CA ILE A 166 4.31 -12.11 -8.09
C ILE A 166 3.41 -13.28 -8.53
N GLN A 167 2.76 -13.95 -7.58
CA GLN A 167 1.88 -15.07 -7.88
C GLN A 167 0.61 -14.64 -8.64
N VAL A 168 -0.01 -13.51 -8.28
CA VAL A 168 -1.22 -13.05 -8.97
C VAL A 168 -0.90 -12.50 -10.36
N ASP A 169 0.29 -11.94 -10.57
CA ASP A 169 0.76 -11.62 -11.91
C ASP A 169 0.91 -12.88 -12.78
N GLN A 170 1.48 -13.94 -12.21
CA GLN A 170 1.56 -15.24 -12.88
C GLN A 170 0.17 -15.81 -13.22
N ASN A 171 -0.81 -15.63 -12.33
CA ASN A 171 -2.15 -16.18 -12.50
C ASN A 171 -3.01 -15.38 -13.50
N ARG A 172 -2.86 -14.06 -13.52
CA ARG A 172 -3.72 -13.16 -14.30
C ARG A 172 -3.12 -12.76 -15.64
N TYR A 173 -1.80 -12.56 -15.68
CA TYR A 173 -1.08 -12.00 -16.82
C TYR A 173 0.03 -12.92 -17.31
N ASP A 174 -0.02 -14.21 -16.96
CA ASP A 174 0.99 -15.22 -17.33
C ASP A 174 2.43 -14.81 -16.96
N GLY A 175 2.59 -13.95 -15.96
CA GLY A 175 3.90 -13.49 -15.46
C GLY A 175 4.50 -12.35 -16.28
N ALA A 176 3.71 -11.67 -17.13
CA ALA A 176 4.17 -10.59 -18.00
C ALA A 176 4.84 -9.42 -17.25
N ASN A 177 4.55 -9.24 -15.95
CA ASN A 177 5.06 -8.12 -15.15
C ASN A 177 6.06 -8.55 -14.09
N VAL A 178 6.48 -9.81 -14.05
CA VAL A 178 7.32 -10.37 -12.98
C VAL A 178 8.60 -9.57 -12.77
N CYS A 179 9.26 -9.14 -13.84
CA CYS A 179 10.49 -8.35 -13.75
C CYS A 179 10.24 -6.91 -13.31
N THR A 180 9.14 -6.30 -13.77
CA THR A 180 8.72 -4.97 -13.33
C THR A 180 8.46 -4.96 -11.82
N LEU A 181 7.71 -5.95 -11.32
CA LEU A 181 7.37 -6.09 -9.92
C LEU A 181 8.61 -6.39 -9.05
N TRP A 182 9.45 -7.35 -9.46
CA TRP A 182 10.68 -7.66 -8.72
C TRP A 182 11.60 -6.46 -8.62
N ASN A 183 11.84 -5.75 -9.72
CA ASN A 183 12.69 -4.55 -9.71
C ASN A 183 12.10 -3.46 -8.82
N ALA A 184 10.77 -3.25 -8.84
CA ALA A 184 10.13 -2.27 -7.97
C ALA A 184 10.31 -2.58 -6.48
N PHE A 185 10.04 -3.82 -6.04
CA PHE A 185 10.23 -4.22 -4.64
C PHE A 185 11.72 -4.23 -4.23
N ALA A 186 12.60 -4.77 -5.09
CA ALA A 186 14.05 -4.79 -4.86
C ALA A 186 14.66 -3.39 -4.75
N SER A 187 14.13 -2.40 -5.48
CA SER A 187 14.59 -1.00 -5.39
C SER A 187 14.47 -0.43 -3.96
N ARG A 188 13.57 -1.00 -3.14
CA ARG A 188 13.33 -0.64 -1.74
C ARG A 188 13.79 -1.70 -0.74
N GLY A 189 14.67 -2.60 -1.17
CA GLY A 189 15.27 -3.61 -0.30
C GLY A 189 14.41 -4.86 -0.05
N LEU A 190 13.29 -5.01 -0.76
CA LEU A 190 12.41 -6.17 -0.63
C LEU A 190 12.60 -7.19 -1.79
N GLY A 191 13.86 -7.38 -2.23
CA GLY A 191 14.25 -8.36 -3.24
C GLY A 191 14.10 -9.81 -2.77
N MET A 192 14.31 -10.78 -3.65
CA MET A 192 13.94 -12.20 -3.44
C MET A 192 14.36 -12.77 -2.09
N ASN A 193 15.56 -12.43 -1.64
CA ASN A 193 16.16 -12.98 -0.42
C ASN A 193 15.98 -12.09 0.81
N ALA A 194 15.18 -11.02 0.71
CA ALA A 194 14.89 -10.13 1.83
C ALA A 194 14.26 -10.92 2.98
N THR A 195 14.88 -10.85 4.15
CA THR A 195 14.44 -11.58 5.34
C THR A 195 14.93 -10.89 6.61
N ASN A 196 14.19 -11.03 7.71
CA ASN A 196 14.57 -10.50 9.03
C ASN A 196 14.97 -9.01 9.00
N TYR A 197 14.27 -8.20 8.20
CA TYR A 197 14.55 -6.77 8.01
C TYR A 197 15.95 -6.48 7.47
N VAL A 198 16.51 -7.40 6.69
CA VAL A 198 17.74 -7.21 5.92
C VAL A 198 17.35 -6.94 4.48
N ASP A 199 17.82 -5.80 3.96
CA ASP A 199 17.57 -5.43 2.57
C ASP A 199 18.22 -6.43 1.61
N ASP A 200 17.47 -6.78 0.57
CA ASP A 200 17.97 -7.52 -0.57
C ASP A 200 17.55 -6.80 -1.86
N THR A 201 18.44 -6.81 -2.85
CA THR A 201 18.20 -6.20 -4.16
C THR A 201 18.20 -7.23 -5.29
N SER A 202 18.21 -8.53 -4.95
CA SER A 202 18.19 -9.58 -5.96
C SER A 202 16.78 -9.75 -6.57
N VAL A 203 16.74 -10.12 -7.84
CA VAL A 203 15.52 -10.32 -8.63
C VAL A 203 15.54 -11.69 -9.32
N SER A 204 14.37 -12.18 -9.75
CA SER A 204 14.24 -13.50 -10.38
C SER A 204 15.16 -13.65 -11.59
N SER A 205 15.77 -14.82 -11.76
CA SER A 205 16.57 -15.12 -12.95
C SER A 205 15.73 -15.00 -14.22
N GLY A 206 16.19 -14.19 -15.18
CA GLY A 206 15.42 -13.88 -16.40
C GLY A 206 14.84 -12.47 -16.39
N CYS A 207 14.91 -11.83 -15.23
CA CYS A 207 15.03 -10.39 -15.05
C CYS A 207 16.53 -10.05 -14.89
#